data_AF-A0A821KIV5-F1
#
_entry.id   AF-A0A821KIV5-F1
#
_cell.length_a   1.000
_cell.length_b   1.000
_cell.length_c   1.000
_cell.angle_alpha   90.00
_cell.angle_beta   90.00
_cell.angle_gamma   90.00
#
_symmetry.space_group_name_H-M   'P 1'
#
loop_
_entity.id
_entity.type
_entity.pdbx_description
1 polymer ?
#
loop_
_entity_poly.entity_id
_entity_poly.type
_entity_poly.pdbx_seq_one_letter_code
_entity_poly.pdbx_strand_id
1 'polypeptide(L)'
;MMRWLLIVLFPVVQSYLFGCYYDYSQPLVLPEQLPIGVCTHVLLIGAINVKNLNVNIIQRPYNGLNALQSMRDYRTRDSNKLKIIPSLVGDDDEWKTAMKDSESRSKFITSLIDFAKSQDLDGLDFDWEYPCGAYKSLFSQFIEELRLGVRKIFGNEFLLTTAVGAGKNTIDDCYEIGRLGESLDLIHLMTYDYHSIYDKQTGYSSPLYPKSIETDEARQYNTEWSAAYLVEQGGLHLDDPTDLCHHGETFPIHKTVARQLDLL
;
A
#
# COMPACT_ATOMS: atom_id res chain seq x y z
N MET A 1 -0.69 -56.39 9.12
CA MET A 1 -0.18 -55.07 9.56
C MET A 1 -1.09 -54.01 8.99
N MET A 2 -1.98 -53.43 9.80
CA MET A 2 -2.95 -52.43 9.36
C MET A 2 -2.32 -51.05 9.50
N ARG A 3 -2.04 -50.37 8.38
CA ARG A 3 -1.52 -49.00 8.38
C ARG A 3 -2.70 -48.04 8.54
N TRP A 4 -2.69 -47.29 9.63
CA TRP A 4 -3.58 -46.14 9.81
C TRP A 4 -3.01 -44.96 9.03
N LEU A 5 -3.80 -44.39 8.12
CA LEU A 5 -3.49 -43.12 7.46
C LEU A 5 -4.08 -42.00 8.33
N LEU A 6 -3.22 -41.24 9.01
CA LEU A 6 -3.63 -40.06 9.75
C LEU A 6 -3.76 -38.90 8.75
N ILE A 7 -4.98 -38.49 8.42
CA ILE A 7 -5.22 -37.28 7.62
C ILE A 7 -5.39 -36.13 8.61
N VAL A 8 -4.39 -35.26 8.69
CA VAL A 8 -4.48 -33.99 9.42
C VAL A 8 -5.04 -32.96 8.44
N LEU A 9 -6.31 -32.61 8.60
CA LEU A 9 -6.91 -31.47 7.92
C LEU A 9 -6.54 -30.22 8.72
N PHE A 10 -5.58 -29.43 8.20
CA PHE A 10 -5.43 -28.06 8.65
C PHE A 10 -6.61 -27.26 8.06
N PRO A 11 -7.44 -26.58 8.88
CA PRO A 11 -8.33 -25.59 8.32
C PRO A 11 -7.46 -24.51 7.69
N VAL A 12 -7.53 -24.36 6.36
CA VAL A 12 -7.02 -23.16 5.68
C VAL A 12 -7.99 -22.05 6.07
N VAL A 13 -7.72 -21.38 7.18
CA VAL A 13 -8.37 -20.10 7.47
C VAL A 13 -7.69 -19.10 6.54
N GLN A 14 -8.33 -18.81 5.42
CA GLN A 14 -7.86 -17.81 4.47
C GLN A 14 -8.10 -16.44 5.09
N SER A 15 -7.03 -15.83 5.61
CA SER A 15 -7.08 -14.48 6.16
C SER A 15 -6.87 -13.47 5.04
N TYR A 16 -7.93 -12.82 4.60
CA TYR A 16 -7.83 -11.66 3.72
C TYR A 16 -7.21 -10.48 4.49
N LEU A 17 -6.32 -9.75 3.84
CA LEU A 17 -5.80 -8.50 4.39
C LEU A 17 -6.76 -7.38 4.00
N PHE A 18 -7.26 -6.65 5.00
CA PHE A 18 -8.10 -5.49 4.79
C PHE A 18 -7.33 -4.25 5.24
N GLY A 19 -6.72 -3.58 4.26
CA GLY A 19 -6.00 -2.33 4.45
C GLY A 19 -6.98 -1.15 4.45
N CYS A 20 -6.93 -0.32 5.48
CA CYS A 20 -7.75 0.88 5.58
C CYS A 20 -6.86 2.11 5.61
N TYR A 21 -6.95 2.97 4.59
CA TYR A 21 -6.39 4.31 4.68
C TYR A 21 -7.25 5.15 5.63
N TYR A 22 -6.64 5.65 6.68
CA TYR A 22 -7.24 6.60 7.60
C TYR A 22 -6.55 7.94 7.41
N ASP A 23 -7.27 8.89 6.80
CA ASP A 23 -6.80 10.26 6.63
C ASP A 23 -6.94 11.05 7.93
N TYR A 24 -5.81 11.20 8.62
CA TYR A 24 -5.75 11.94 9.87
C TYR A 24 -5.70 13.45 9.64
N SER A 25 -5.53 13.91 8.40
CA SER A 25 -5.56 15.33 8.04
C SER A 25 -6.98 15.89 7.94
N GLN A 26 -8.01 15.04 7.79
CA GLN A 26 -9.41 15.44 7.76
C GLN A 26 -10.31 14.34 8.36
N PRO A 27 -10.17 14.02 9.67
CA PRO A 27 -10.87 12.88 10.23
C PRO A 27 -12.38 13.15 10.29
N LEU A 28 -13.14 12.47 9.44
CA LEU A 28 -14.60 12.45 9.51
C LEU A 28 -15.11 11.62 10.70
N VAL A 29 -14.31 10.64 11.14
CA VAL A 29 -14.61 9.69 12.21
C VAL A 29 -13.34 9.54 13.04
N LEU A 30 -13.43 9.66 14.37
CA LEU A 30 -12.27 9.48 15.24
C LEU A 30 -11.87 8.00 15.36
N PRO A 31 -10.60 7.66 15.63
CA PRO A 31 -10.16 6.27 15.73
C PRO A 31 -10.96 5.45 16.74
N GLU A 32 -11.41 6.03 17.85
CA GLU A 32 -12.20 5.36 18.88
C GLU A 32 -13.58 4.92 18.37
N GLN A 33 -14.09 5.59 17.33
CA GLN A 33 -15.39 5.35 16.71
C GLN A 33 -15.35 4.32 15.58
N LEU A 34 -14.16 3.89 15.15
CA LEU A 34 -14.03 2.83 14.16
C LEU A 34 -14.53 1.49 14.74
N PRO A 35 -15.35 0.73 14.00
CA PRO A 35 -15.78 -0.59 14.46
C PRO A 35 -14.60 -1.58 14.52
N ILE A 36 -14.50 -2.33 15.62
CA ILE A 36 -13.44 -3.33 15.82
C ILE A 36 -13.53 -4.43 14.77
N GLY A 37 -12.37 -4.87 14.26
CA GLY A 37 -12.25 -5.99 13.32
C GLY A 37 -12.55 -5.65 11.86
N VAL A 38 -12.83 -4.39 11.53
CA VAL A 38 -13.00 -3.96 10.11
C VAL A 38 -11.68 -4.04 9.37
N CYS A 39 -10.61 -3.49 9.95
CA CYS A 39 -9.29 -3.41 9.33
C CYS A 39 -8.32 -4.40 9.96
N THR A 40 -7.50 -5.05 9.15
CA THR A 40 -6.34 -5.82 9.64
C THR A 40 -5.07 -4.96 9.62
N HIS A 41 -5.01 -3.99 8.71
CA HIS A 41 -3.93 -3.00 8.59
C HIS A 41 -4.54 -1.61 8.48
N VAL A 42 -4.02 -0.65 9.24
CA VAL A 42 -4.41 0.76 9.09
C VAL A 42 -3.23 1.55 8.53
N LEU A 43 -3.50 2.28 7.45
CA LEU A 43 -2.54 3.14 6.77
C LEU A 43 -2.81 4.58 7.16
N LEU A 44 -1.94 5.16 7.97
CA LEU A 44 -2.15 6.51 8.49
C LEU A 44 -1.55 7.55 7.55
N ILE A 45 -2.37 8.02 6.61
CA ILE A 45 -2.03 9.14 5.76
C ILE A 45 -2.23 10.46 6.52
N GLY A 46 -1.34 11.42 6.27
CA GLY A 46 -1.34 12.71 6.96
C GLY A 46 -0.70 12.70 8.36
N ALA A 47 -0.10 11.59 8.80
CA ALA A 47 0.61 11.50 10.08
C ALA A 47 2.09 11.91 9.96
N ILE A 48 2.75 11.53 8.87
CA ILE A 48 4.18 11.76 8.64
C ILE A 48 4.44 12.20 7.20
N ASN A 49 5.54 12.92 6.98
CA ASN A 49 6.03 13.26 5.65
C ASN A 49 7.55 13.17 5.55
N VAL A 50 8.05 13.09 4.31
CA VAL A 50 9.47 13.31 4.03
C VAL A 50 9.77 14.82 4.05
N LYS A 51 10.83 15.20 4.76
CA LYS A 51 11.32 16.57 4.79
C LYS A 51 12.82 16.62 5.09
N ASN A 52 13.59 17.27 4.24
CA ASN A 52 15.05 17.41 4.38
C ASN A 52 15.74 16.07 4.69
N LEU A 53 15.44 15.02 3.92
CA LEU A 53 15.98 13.66 4.10
C LEU A 53 15.57 12.97 5.41
N ASN A 54 14.55 13.46 6.11
CA ASN A 54 14.09 12.90 7.38
C ASN A 54 12.60 12.57 7.32
N VAL A 55 12.19 11.59 8.15
CA VAL A 55 10.79 11.45 8.52
C VAL A 55 10.44 12.58 9.47
N ASN A 56 9.41 13.34 9.13
CA ASN A 56 8.87 14.40 9.96
C ASN A 56 7.43 14.09 10.33
N ILE A 57 7.08 14.39 11.59
CA ILE A 57 5.71 14.26 12.08
C ILE A 57 4.92 15.49 11.66
N ILE A 58 3.76 15.29 11.04
CA ILE A 58 2.88 16.39 10.64
C ILE A 58 2.19 16.94 11.89
N GLN A 59 2.59 18.13 12.32
CA GLN A 59 2.10 18.74 13.57
C GLN A 59 0.75 19.44 13.44
N ARG A 60 0.45 20.00 12.27
CA ARG A 60 -0.80 20.71 12.01
C ARG A 60 -1.48 20.16 10.76
N PRO A 61 -2.83 20.05 10.76
CA PRO A 61 -3.72 20.55 11.81
C PRO A 61 -3.92 19.60 13.02
N TYR A 62 -3.50 18.34 12.94
CA TYR A 62 -4.02 17.30 13.86
C TYR A 62 -2.98 16.56 14.72
N ASN A 63 -1.68 16.85 14.60
CA ASN A 63 -0.58 16.19 15.34
C ASN A 63 -0.49 14.67 15.10
N GLY A 64 0.38 14.26 14.17
CA GLY A 64 0.60 12.85 13.81
C GLY A 64 1.02 11.93 14.95
N LEU A 65 1.63 12.44 16.04
CA LEU A 65 1.88 11.61 17.23
C LEU A 65 0.59 11.20 17.91
N ASN A 66 -0.40 12.10 17.96
CA ASN A 66 -1.72 11.77 18.50
C ASN A 66 -2.42 10.75 17.60
N ALA A 67 -2.22 10.81 16.27
CA ALA A 67 -2.73 9.80 15.34
C ALA A 67 -2.21 8.41 15.66
N LEU A 68 -0.89 8.28 15.77
CA LEU A 68 -0.22 7.03 16.10
C LEU A 68 -0.66 6.52 17.48
N GLN A 69 -0.77 7.41 18.47
CA GLN A 69 -1.24 7.03 19.80
C GLN A 69 -2.69 6.52 19.78
N SER A 70 -3.58 7.21 19.08
CA SER A 70 -5.01 6.83 19.01
C SER A 70 -5.18 5.46 18.35
N MET A 71 -4.37 5.14 17.33
CA MET A 71 -4.39 3.81 16.72
C MET A 71 -3.78 2.73 17.61
N ARG A 72 -2.75 3.06 18.43
CA ARG A 72 -2.26 2.13 19.45
C ARG A 72 -3.33 1.83 20.49
N ASP A 73 -4.08 2.85 20.91
CA ASP A 73 -5.19 2.69 21.86
C ASP A 73 -6.33 1.86 21.23
N TYR A 74 -6.65 2.10 19.96
CA TYR A 74 -7.57 1.26 19.18
C TYR A 74 -7.11 -0.21 19.16
N ARG A 75 -5.83 -0.45 18.86
CA ARG A 75 -5.21 -1.79 18.80
C ARG A 75 -5.36 -2.57 20.11
N THR A 76 -5.40 -1.90 21.27
CA THR A 76 -5.62 -2.59 22.57
C THR A 76 -7.00 -3.22 22.71
N ARG A 77 -7.99 -2.73 21.95
CA ARG A 77 -9.37 -3.23 21.94
C ARG A 77 -9.64 -4.23 20.82
N ASP A 78 -8.71 -4.36 19.87
CA ASP A 78 -8.80 -5.28 18.75
C ASP A 78 -8.04 -6.57 19.03
N SER A 79 -8.78 -7.67 19.20
CA SER A 79 -8.19 -8.99 19.43
C SER A 79 -7.40 -9.54 18.24
N ASN A 80 -7.60 -8.97 17.03
CA ASN A 80 -6.93 -9.40 15.80
C ASN A 80 -5.57 -8.74 15.59
N LYS A 81 -5.13 -7.89 16.53
CA LYS A 81 -3.83 -7.20 16.51
C LYS A 81 -3.62 -6.37 15.24
N LEU A 82 -4.48 -5.37 15.03
CA LEU A 82 -4.32 -4.34 13.99
C LEU A 82 -2.86 -3.94 13.77
N LYS A 83 -2.42 -3.95 12.51
CA LYS A 83 -1.12 -3.42 12.10
C LYS A 83 -1.18 -1.91 11.87
N ILE A 84 -0.24 -1.17 12.45
CA ILE A 84 -0.17 0.30 12.32
C ILE A 84 0.97 0.65 11.37
N ILE A 85 0.62 1.17 10.19
CA ILE A 85 1.54 1.49 9.11
C ILE A 85 1.33 2.95 8.73
N PRO A 86 2.11 3.92 9.21
CA PRO A 86 1.97 5.29 8.74
C PRO A 86 2.40 5.39 7.28
N SER A 87 1.62 6.13 6.50
CA SER A 87 1.87 6.40 5.10
C SER A 87 2.66 7.69 4.97
N LEU A 88 3.83 7.55 4.37
CA LEU A 88 4.77 8.63 4.14
C LEU A 88 4.39 9.32 2.85
N VAL A 89 3.95 10.57 2.99
CA VAL A 89 3.65 11.49 1.88
C VAL A 89 4.75 12.55 1.79
N GLY A 90 4.69 13.41 0.78
CA GLY A 90 5.57 14.58 0.72
C GLY A 90 5.53 15.26 -0.63
N ASP A 91 6.04 16.49 -0.66
CA ASP A 91 6.22 17.21 -1.91
C ASP A 91 7.25 16.47 -2.79
N ASP A 92 7.03 16.51 -4.09
CA ASP A 92 7.87 15.81 -5.07
C ASP A 92 9.35 16.21 -4.96
N ASP A 93 9.65 17.48 -4.68
CA ASP A 93 11.03 17.94 -4.48
C ASP A 93 11.72 17.30 -3.26
N GLU A 94 10.97 16.98 -2.20
CA GLU A 94 11.50 16.33 -1.00
C GLU A 94 11.82 14.86 -1.27
N TRP A 95 10.96 14.15 -2.01
CA TRP A 95 11.24 12.80 -2.49
C TRP A 95 12.45 12.76 -3.43
N LYS A 96 12.50 13.67 -4.40
CA LYS A 96 13.64 13.79 -5.32
C LYS A 96 14.94 14.07 -4.57
N THR A 97 14.89 14.89 -3.53
CA THR A 97 16.03 15.15 -2.64
C THR A 97 16.46 13.88 -1.93
N ALA A 98 15.52 13.09 -1.41
CA ALA A 98 15.79 11.80 -0.78
C ALA A 98 16.41 10.77 -1.75
N MET A 99 16.01 10.78 -3.03
CA MET A 99 16.50 9.83 -4.05
C MET A 99 17.78 10.27 -4.77
N LYS A 100 18.21 11.53 -4.57
CA LYS A 100 19.23 12.20 -5.38
C LYS A 100 20.53 11.41 -5.55
N ASP A 101 21.02 10.81 -4.47
CA ASP A 101 22.26 10.05 -4.44
C ASP A 101 22.25 9.03 -3.30
N SER A 102 23.25 8.13 -3.31
CA SER A 102 23.38 7.06 -2.30
C SER A 102 23.53 7.59 -0.86
N GLU A 103 24.12 8.77 -0.68
CA GLU A 103 24.27 9.36 0.65
C GLU A 103 22.92 9.86 1.18
N SER A 104 22.14 10.51 0.31
CA SER A 104 20.80 11.02 0.62
C SER A 104 19.85 9.87 0.97
N ARG A 105 19.84 8.80 0.16
CA ARG A 105 19.04 7.59 0.46
C ARG A 105 19.46 6.94 1.77
N SER A 106 20.76 6.77 2.01
CA SER A 106 21.27 6.18 3.25
C SER A 106 20.86 6.96 4.49
N LYS A 107 20.94 8.31 4.45
CA LYS A 107 20.45 9.18 5.53
C LYS A 107 18.95 9.01 5.76
N PHE A 108 18.18 9.01 4.68
CA PHE A 108 16.73 8.87 4.77
C PHE A 108 16.31 7.49 5.29
N ILE A 109 16.93 6.41 4.82
CA ILE A 109 16.74 5.05 5.34
C ILE A 109 17.03 4.98 6.84
N THR A 110 18.13 5.60 7.28
CA THR A 110 18.46 5.67 8.72
C THR A 110 17.36 6.38 9.50
N SER A 111 16.88 7.53 8.99
CA SER A 111 15.77 8.28 9.61
C SER A 111 14.49 7.44 9.70
N LEU A 112 14.14 6.69 8.65
CA LEU A 112 12.97 5.82 8.62
C LEU A 112 13.05 4.71 9.67
N ILE A 113 14.20 4.03 9.75
CA ILE A 113 14.43 2.95 10.72
C ILE A 113 14.38 3.48 12.15
N ASP A 114 15.04 4.61 12.43
CA ASP A 114 15.04 5.22 13.76
C ASP A 114 13.64 5.68 14.16
N PHE A 115 12.90 6.29 13.24
CA PHE A 115 11.51 6.67 13.46
C PHE A 115 10.64 5.46 13.77
N ALA A 116 10.69 4.42 12.93
CA ALA A 116 9.90 3.21 13.08
C ALA A 116 10.16 2.51 14.42
N LYS A 117 11.43 2.44 14.82
CA LYS A 117 11.83 1.91 16.13
C LYS A 117 11.30 2.75 17.28
N SER A 118 11.38 4.08 17.16
CA SER A 118 10.92 5.00 18.23
C SER A 118 9.41 4.96 18.45
N GLN A 119 8.64 4.65 17.40
CA GLN A 119 7.18 4.66 17.43
C GLN A 119 6.55 3.26 17.57
N ASP A 120 7.37 2.20 17.63
CA ASP A 120 6.92 0.80 17.70
C ASP A 120 5.95 0.44 16.55
N LEU A 121 6.38 0.75 15.32
CA LEU A 121 5.57 0.55 14.11
C LEU A 121 5.64 -0.89 13.61
N ASP A 122 4.55 -1.32 12.98
CA ASP A 122 4.47 -2.61 12.29
C ASP A 122 4.99 -2.55 10.84
N GLY A 123 5.10 -1.34 10.27
CA GLY A 123 5.55 -1.13 8.90
C GLY A 123 5.63 0.34 8.48
N LEU A 124 5.96 0.56 7.21
CA LEU A 124 5.94 1.85 6.54
C LEU A 124 5.28 1.72 5.17
N ASP A 125 4.42 2.68 4.84
CA ASP A 125 3.83 2.82 3.51
C ASP A 125 4.43 4.04 2.78
N PHE A 126 4.68 3.90 1.49
CA PHE A 126 5.24 4.95 0.65
C PHE A 126 4.20 5.42 -0.37
N ASP A 127 3.79 6.67 -0.26
CA ASP A 127 2.79 7.29 -1.13
C ASP A 127 3.42 8.48 -1.87
N TRP A 128 4.33 8.15 -2.80
CA TRP A 128 4.92 9.13 -3.71
C TRP A 128 4.15 9.12 -5.01
N GLU A 129 3.48 10.24 -5.30
CA GLU A 129 2.69 10.43 -6.50
C GLU A 129 3.34 11.42 -7.49
N TYR A 130 4.19 11.02 -8.44
CA TYR A 130 4.67 9.65 -8.73
C TYR A 130 6.17 9.68 -9.08
N PRO A 131 6.95 8.61 -8.81
CA PRO A 131 8.39 8.54 -9.10
C PRO A 131 8.71 8.30 -10.59
N CYS A 132 8.26 9.18 -11.47
CA CYS A 132 8.33 8.96 -12.92
C CYS A 132 9.70 9.26 -13.55
N GLY A 133 9.92 8.72 -14.74
CA GLY A 133 11.12 8.95 -15.55
C GLY A 133 12.40 8.51 -14.84
N ALA A 134 13.31 9.45 -14.60
CA ALA A 134 14.61 9.16 -13.98
C ALA A 134 14.49 8.61 -12.54
N TYR A 135 13.36 8.83 -11.87
CA TYR A 135 13.14 8.42 -10.48
C TYR A 135 12.58 7.00 -10.35
N LYS A 136 12.08 6.40 -11.43
CA LYS A 136 11.49 5.05 -11.44
C LYS A 136 12.47 4.01 -10.87
N SER A 137 13.68 3.94 -11.44
CA SER A 137 14.69 2.98 -10.97
C SER A 137 15.34 3.39 -9.64
N LEU A 138 15.36 4.69 -9.31
CA LEU A 138 15.89 5.17 -8.03
C LEU A 138 14.96 4.82 -6.86
N PHE A 139 13.64 4.86 -7.08
CA PHE A 139 12.67 4.45 -6.08
C PHE A 139 12.76 2.95 -5.80
N SER A 140 12.85 2.09 -6.82
CA SER A 140 13.06 0.65 -6.62
C SER A 140 14.36 0.36 -5.86
N GLN A 141 15.45 1.04 -6.23
CA GLN A 141 16.73 0.90 -5.52
C GLN A 141 16.62 1.32 -4.06
N PHE A 142 15.91 2.42 -3.77
CA PHE A 142 15.67 2.87 -2.40
C PHE A 142 14.88 1.83 -1.59
N ILE A 143 13.82 1.25 -2.14
CA ILE A 143 13.00 0.23 -1.46
C ILE A 143 13.83 -1.04 -1.21
N GLU A 144 14.67 -1.47 -2.16
CA GLU A 144 15.60 -2.60 -1.98
C GLU A 144 16.60 -2.33 -0.84
N GLU A 145 17.26 -1.16 -0.85
CA GLU A 145 18.19 -0.72 0.20
C GLU A 145 17.51 -0.66 1.57
N LEU A 146 16.29 -0.11 1.63
CA LEU A 146 15.47 -0.05 2.84
C LEU A 146 15.10 -1.45 3.34
N ARG A 147 14.68 -2.37 2.44
CA ARG A 147 14.31 -3.73 2.82
C ARG A 147 15.45 -4.46 3.53
N LEU A 148 16.68 -4.29 3.06
CA LEU A 148 17.87 -4.83 3.72
C LEU A 148 18.07 -4.22 5.12
N GLY A 149 17.89 -2.90 5.24
CA GLY A 149 17.97 -2.17 6.51
C GLY A 149 16.94 -2.64 7.54
N VAL A 150 15.66 -2.70 7.15
CA VAL A 150 14.58 -3.11 8.07
C VAL A 150 14.70 -4.58 8.47
N ARG A 151 15.05 -5.50 7.55
CA ARG A 151 15.23 -6.92 7.90
C ARG A 151 16.32 -7.13 8.94
N LYS A 152 17.39 -6.34 8.89
CA LYS A 152 18.48 -6.41 9.87
C LYS A 152 18.04 -5.99 11.27
N ILE A 153 17.09 -5.06 11.39
CA ILE A 153 16.69 -4.45 12.66
C ILE A 153 15.42 -5.08 13.23
N PHE A 154 14.42 -5.32 12.39
CA PHE A 154 13.08 -5.77 12.77
C PHE A 154 12.77 -7.21 12.32
N GLY A 155 13.63 -7.84 11.51
CA GLY A 155 13.37 -9.15 10.93
C GLY A 155 12.37 -9.10 9.77
N ASN A 156 11.72 -10.23 9.49
CA ASN A 156 10.81 -10.37 8.35
C ASN A 156 9.37 -9.92 8.64
N GLU A 157 9.06 -9.52 9.87
CA GLU A 157 7.69 -9.13 10.26
C GLU A 157 7.38 -7.66 9.97
N PHE A 158 8.40 -6.83 9.70
CA PHE A 158 8.22 -5.41 9.41
C PHE A 158 7.76 -5.20 7.97
N LEU A 159 6.60 -4.57 7.83
CA LEU A 159 5.92 -4.43 6.55
C LEU A 159 6.45 -3.21 5.78
N LEU A 160 6.77 -3.37 4.50
CA LEU A 160 6.94 -2.25 3.57
C LEU A 160 5.86 -2.32 2.50
N THR A 161 5.16 -1.23 2.29
CA THR A 161 4.06 -1.14 1.33
C THR A 161 4.19 0.13 0.50
N THR A 162 3.52 0.20 -0.65
CA THR A 162 3.47 1.44 -1.43
C THR A 162 2.15 1.56 -2.16
N ALA A 163 1.64 2.79 -2.27
CA ALA A 163 0.55 3.11 -3.16
C ALA A 163 1.07 3.37 -4.58
N VAL A 164 0.41 2.79 -5.58
CA VAL A 164 0.77 2.94 -6.99
C VAL A 164 -0.42 3.41 -7.82
N GLY A 165 -0.19 4.35 -8.74
CA GLY A 165 -1.20 4.79 -9.68
C GLY A 165 -1.64 3.68 -10.63
N ALA A 166 -2.92 3.64 -10.97
CA ALA A 166 -3.52 2.54 -11.74
C ALA A 166 -3.50 2.70 -13.27
N GLY A 167 -3.19 3.90 -13.77
CA GLY A 167 -3.12 4.15 -15.22
C GLY A 167 -1.90 3.50 -15.87
N LYS A 168 -2.08 2.89 -17.05
CA LYS A 168 -1.00 2.21 -17.80
C LYS A 168 0.27 3.06 -17.92
N ASN A 169 0.12 4.32 -18.35
CA ASN A 169 1.25 5.23 -18.56
C ASN A 169 2.00 5.52 -17.25
N THR A 170 1.27 5.67 -16.14
CA THR A 170 1.87 5.84 -14.81
C THR A 170 2.59 4.57 -14.38
N ILE A 171 2.00 3.40 -14.58
CA ILE A 171 2.64 2.11 -14.27
C ILE A 171 3.97 1.98 -15.02
N ASP A 172 3.93 2.23 -16.33
CA ASP A 172 5.08 2.08 -17.22
C ASP A 172 6.19 3.10 -16.97
N ASP A 173 5.86 4.34 -16.68
CA ASP A 173 6.85 5.41 -16.54
C ASP A 173 7.40 5.55 -15.11
N CYS A 174 6.65 5.07 -14.10
CA CYS A 174 6.96 5.40 -12.70
C CYS A 174 7.36 4.20 -11.85
N TYR A 175 7.04 2.95 -12.24
CA TYR A 175 7.32 1.80 -11.37
C TYR A 175 7.99 0.62 -12.07
N GLU A 176 9.01 0.03 -11.43
CA GLU A 176 9.53 -1.29 -11.82
C GLU A 176 8.85 -2.35 -10.98
N ILE A 177 7.59 -2.65 -11.31
CA ILE A 177 6.70 -3.48 -10.49
C ILE A 177 7.34 -4.81 -10.09
N GLY A 178 8.01 -5.53 -11.01
CA GLY A 178 8.72 -6.76 -10.66
C GLY A 178 9.82 -6.60 -9.59
N ARG A 179 10.61 -5.51 -9.63
CA ARG A 179 11.64 -5.23 -8.60
C ARG A 179 11.02 -4.83 -7.27
N LEU A 180 9.98 -4.00 -7.33
CA LEU A 180 9.23 -3.59 -6.15
C LEU A 180 8.57 -4.81 -5.47
N GLY A 181 7.99 -5.73 -6.25
CA GLY A 181 7.36 -6.96 -5.75
C GLY A 181 8.32 -7.93 -5.04
N GLU A 182 9.63 -7.87 -5.30
CA GLU A 182 10.63 -8.64 -4.55
C GLU A 182 10.95 -8.04 -3.16
N SER A 183 10.71 -6.74 -3.02
CA SER A 183 11.13 -5.96 -1.85
C SER A 183 9.98 -5.42 -1.00
N LEU A 184 8.74 -5.41 -1.49
CA LEU A 184 7.55 -4.99 -0.75
C LEU A 184 6.77 -6.20 -0.22
N ASP A 185 5.95 -5.99 0.80
CA ASP A 185 5.00 -6.98 1.30
C ASP A 185 3.60 -6.78 0.71
N LEU A 186 3.24 -5.52 0.40
CA LEU A 186 1.98 -5.14 -0.22
C LEU A 186 2.20 -4.02 -1.25
N ILE A 187 1.48 -4.08 -2.36
CA ILE A 187 1.30 -2.95 -3.29
C ILE A 187 -0.17 -2.55 -3.23
N HIS A 188 -0.45 -1.27 -3.12
CA HIS A 188 -1.80 -0.72 -3.02
C HIS A 188 -2.13 -0.03 -4.34
N LEU A 189 -2.95 -0.67 -5.18
CA LEU A 189 -3.30 -0.10 -6.50
C LEU A 189 -4.43 0.90 -6.32
N MET A 190 -4.16 2.15 -6.70
CA MET A 190 -5.11 3.25 -6.60
C MET A 190 -6.10 3.22 -7.76
N THR A 191 -7.01 2.23 -7.75
CA THR A 191 -8.04 1.99 -8.78
C THR A 191 -9.23 2.95 -8.67
N TYR A 192 -8.92 4.23 -8.49
CA TYR A 192 -9.86 5.35 -8.40
C TYR A 192 -9.28 6.57 -9.13
N ASP A 193 -10.07 7.63 -9.22
CA ASP A 193 -9.74 8.85 -9.95
C ASP A 193 -9.37 8.64 -11.44
N TYR A 194 -9.90 7.57 -12.04
CA TYR A 194 -9.80 7.31 -13.47
C TYR A 194 -10.40 8.44 -14.32
N HIS A 195 -11.44 9.08 -13.79
CA HIS A 195 -12.12 10.22 -14.39
C HIS A 195 -12.30 11.33 -13.37
N SER A 196 -12.06 12.57 -13.79
CA SER A 196 -12.05 13.73 -12.90
C SER A 196 -12.89 14.89 -13.46
N ILE A 197 -12.99 15.98 -12.68
CA ILE A 197 -13.65 17.22 -13.09
C ILE A 197 -12.97 17.90 -14.30
N TYR A 198 -11.76 17.49 -14.67
CA TYR A 198 -11.02 18.05 -15.79
C TYR A 198 -11.35 17.38 -17.12
N ASP A 199 -12.08 16.26 -17.10
CA ASP A 199 -12.49 15.54 -18.30
C ASP A 199 -13.57 16.32 -19.06
N LYS A 200 -13.54 16.22 -20.40
CA LYS A 200 -14.57 16.83 -21.25
C LYS A 200 -15.93 16.14 -21.16
N GLN A 201 -15.97 14.93 -20.61
CA GLN A 201 -17.15 14.08 -20.48
C GLN A 201 -17.16 13.43 -19.10
N THR A 202 -18.35 13.20 -18.55
CA THR A 202 -18.50 12.56 -17.24
C THR A 202 -18.14 11.07 -17.31
N GLY A 203 -17.27 10.63 -16.40
CA GLY A 203 -16.90 9.23 -16.19
C GLY A 203 -17.13 8.79 -14.73
N TYR A 204 -17.01 7.48 -14.48
CA TYR A 204 -17.01 6.97 -13.11
C TYR A 204 -15.59 7.11 -12.53
N SER A 205 -15.43 7.53 -11.26
CA SER A 205 -14.09 7.65 -10.66
C SER A 205 -13.41 6.27 -10.49
N SER A 206 -14.17 5.21 -10.21
CA SER A 206 -13.67 3.84 -10.00
C SER A 206 -14.60 2.81 -10.67
N PRO A 207 -14.58 2.70 -12.01
CA PRO A 207 -15.35 1.67 -12.72
C PRO A 207 -14.63 0.32 -12.61
N LEU A 208 -15.39 -0.76 -12.32
CA LEU A 208 -14.84 -2.12 -12.33
C LEU A 208 -14.47 -2.57 -13.76
N TYR A 209 -15.33 -2.23 -14.73
CA TYR A 209 -15.19 -2.60 -16.15
C TYR A 209 -15.40 -1.37 -17.04
N PRO A 210 -14.86 -1.36 -18.27
CA PRO A 210 -15.08 -0.27 -19.20
C PRO A 210 -16.54 -0.27 -19.71
N LYS A 211 -17.06 0.92 -20.02
CA LYS A 211 -18.37 1.07 -20.67
C LYS A 211 -18.34 0.52 -22.09
N SER A 212 -19.49 0.09 -22.60
CA SER A 212 -19.61 -0.41 -23.98
C SER A 212 -19.29 0.64 -25.05
N ILE A 213 -19.38 1.92 -24.71
CA ILE A 213 -19.09 3.05 -25.62
C ILE A 213 -17.61 3.45 -25.62
N GLU A 214 -16.83 3.00 -24.62
CA GLU A 214 -15.40 3.30 -24.55
C GLU A 214 -14.62 2.40 -25.53
N THR A 215 -13.70 3.03 -26.27
CA THR A 215 -12.84 2.38 -27.26
C THR A 215 -11.37 2.65 -26.95
N ASP A 216 -10.49 1.79 -27.50
CA ASP A 216 -9.03 1.99 -27.45
C ASP A 216 -8.49 2.16 -26.02
N GLU A 217 -7.64 3.17 -25.80
CA GLU A 217 -7.02 3.46 -24.50
C GLU A 217 -8.04 3.76 -23.40
N ALA A 218 -9.22 4.31 -23.74
CA ALA A 218 -10.25 4.60 -22.73
C ALA A 218 -10.73 3.32 -22.02
N ARG A 219 -10.65 2.16 -22.69
CA ARG A 219 -11.02 0.87 -22.10
C ARG A 219 -10.05 0.36 -21.04
N GLN A 220 -8.93 1.04 -20.82
CA GLN A 220 -7.92 0.67 -19.83
C GLN A 220 -8.15 1.37 -18.47
N TYR A 221 -9.01 2.39 -18.41
CA TYR A 221 -9.26 3.18 -17.21
C TYR A 221 -10.35 2.54 -16.32
N ASN A 222 -10.07 1.33 -15.82
CA ASN A 222 -10.94 0.58 -14.90
C ASN A 222 -10.12 -0.39 -14.03
N THR A 223 -10.71 -0.79 -12.91
CA THR A 223 -10.07 -1.63 -11.89
C THR A 223 -9.59 -2.97 -12.44
N GLU A 224 -10.41 -3.70 -13.20
CA GLU A 224 -10.04 -5.03 -13.72
C GLU A 224 -8.82 -4.96 -14.63
N TRP A 225 -8.83 -4.01 -15.57
CA TRP A 225 -7.72 -3.85 -16.50
C TRP A 225 -6.42 -3.48 -15.77
N SER A 226 -6.48 -2.49 -14.86
CA SER A 226 -5.30 -2.02 -14.12
C SER A 226 -4.70 -3.11 -13.24
N ALA A 227 -5.53 -3.89 -12.55
CA ALA A 227 -5.09 -4.99 -11.71
C ALA A 227 -4.45 -6.11 -12.55
N ALA A 228 -5.08 -6.50 -13.66
CA ALA A 228 -4.51 -7.48 -14.60
C ALA A 228 -3.16 -7.01 -15.15
N TYR A 229 -3.05 -5.73 -15.51
CA TYR A 229 -1.81 -5.16 -16.01
C TYR A 229 -0.71 -5.11 -14.94
N LEU A 230 -1.03 -4.76 -13.70
CA LEU A 230 -0.09 -4.77 -12.59
C LEU A 230 0.50 -6.18 -12.37
N VAL A 231 -0.34 -7.22 -12.44
CA VAL A 231 0.09 -8.63 -12.36
C VAL A 231 1.02 -8.97 -13.52
N GLU A 232 0.70 -8.57 -14.75
CA GLU A 232 1.55 -8.77 -15.93
C GLU A 232 2.94 -8.12 -15.76
N GLN A 233 3.02 -6.96 -15.11
CA GLN A 233 4.29 -6.27 -14.82
C GLN A 233 5.09 -6.87 -13.65
N GLY A 234 4.61 -7.95 -13.04
CA GLY A 234 5.29 -8.68 -11.98
C GLY A 234 4.82 -8.34 -10.57
N GLY A 235 3.64 -7.74 -10.40
CA GLY A 235 3.05 -7.35 -9.09
C GLY A 235 2.65 -8.52 -8.18
N LEU A 236 2.89 -9.77 -8.63
CA LEU A 236 2.55 -11.06 -8.04
C LEU A 236 1.05 -11.42 -7.99
N HIS A 237 0.83 -12.74 -8.01
CA HIS A 237 -0.36 -13.48 -8.45
C HIS A 237 -1.69 -13.06 -7.81
N LEU A 238 -2.63 -12.64 -8.66
CA LEU A 238 -4.05 -12.87 -8.46
C LEU A 238 -4.38 -14.28 -8.95
N ASP A 239 -5.07 -15.06 -8.14
CA ASP A 239 -5.62 -16.34 -8.59
C ASP A 239 -6.97 -16.18 -9.30
N ASP A 240 -7.63 -15.03 -9.10
CA ASP A 240 -8.81 -14.59 -9.84
C ASP A 240 -8.82 -13.05 -9.99
N PRO A 241 -8.75 -12.49 -11.21
CA PRO A 241 -8.86 -11.05 -11.48
C PRO A 241 -10.25 -10.45 -11.21
N THR A 242 -11.26 -11.25 -10.85
CA THR A 242 -12.65 -10.78 -10.67
C THR A 242 -13.04 -10.47 -9.23
N ASP A 243 -12.17 -10.73 -8.24
CA ASP A 243 -12.39 -10.47 -6.80
C ASP A 243 -12.25 -8.97 -6.41
N LEU A 244 -12.32 -8.07 -7.39
CA LEU A 244 -11.96 -6.65 -7.28
C LEU A 244 -13.21 -5.78 -7.04
N CYS A 245 -13.53 -5.48 -5.78
CA CYS A 245 -14.53 -4.46 -5.45
C CYS A 245 -14.31 -3.91 -4.04
N HIS A 246 -13.61 -2.78 -3.90
CA HIS A 246 -13.89 -1.62 -3.03
C HIS A 246 -12.74 -0.59 -3.15
N HIS A 247 -13.01 0.68 -2.81
CA HIS A 247 -12.04 1.78 -2.99
C HIS A 247 -10.69 1.49 -2.30
N GLY A 248 -9.62 1.40 -3.10
CA GLY A 248 -8.26 1.10 -2.66
C GLY A 248 -8.08 -0.39 -2.42
N GLU A 249 -7.36 -1.06 -3.33
CA GLU A 249 -7.10 -2.49 -3.23
C GLU A 249 -5.69 -2.74 -2.71
N THR A 250 -5.57 -3.64 -1.75
CA THR A 250 -4.29 -4.09 -1.16
C THR A 250 -3.97 -5.49 -1.68
N PHE A 251 -2.85 -5.65 -2.40
CA PHE A 251 -2.45 -6.94 -2.97
C PHE A 251 -1.43 -7.65 -2.05
N PRO A 252 -1.77 -8.81 -1.44
CA PRO A 252 -0.82 -9.60 -0.67
C PRO A 252 0.27 -10.23 -1.54
N ILE A 253 1.55 -10.03 -1.20
CA ILE A 253 2.69 -10.59 -1.96
C ILE A 253 3.05 -12.03 -1.46
N HIS A 254 2.05 -12.90 -1.28
CA HIS A 254 2.27 -14.30 -0.89
C HIS A 254 1.60 -15.34 -1.83
N LYS A 255 2.32 -16.46 -2.07
CA LYS A 255 2.10 -17.51 -3.09
C LYS A 255 0.86 -18.42 -2.91
N THR A 256 -0.37 -17.92 -2.71
CA THR A 256 -1.51 -18.85 -2.53
C THR A 256 -2.88 -18.42 -3.08
N VAL A 257 -3.36 -19.29 -3.98
CA VAL A 257 -4.72 -19.56 -4.49
C VAL A 257 -5.91 -18.87 -3.78
N ALA A 258 -6.41 -17.77 -4.35
CA ALA A 258 -7.76 -17.24 -4.19
C ALA A 258 -8.76 -17.82 -5.23
N ARG A 259 -9.99 -18.10 -4.79
CA ARG A 259 -11.10 -18.55 -5.64
C ARG A 259 -12.41 -17.97 -5.12
N GLN A 260 -13.17 -17.43 -6.07
CA GLN A 260 -14.53 -16.89 -6.01
C GLN A 260 -15.53 -17.66 -5.13
N LEU A 261 -16.34 -16.90 -4.37
CA LEU A 261 -17.65 -17.33 -3.87
C LEU A 261 -18.70 -16.27 -4.24
N ASP A 262 -19.47 -16.57 -5.28
CA ASP A 262 -20.68 -15.83 -5.65
C ASP A 262 -21.76 -16.01 -4.59
N LEU A 263 -22.30 -14.91 -4.07
CA LEU A 263 -23.63 -14.89 -3.44
C LEU A 263 -24.39 -13.63 -3.89
N LEU A 264 -25.37 -13.90 -4.77
CA LEU A 264 -26.64 -13.21 -5.07
C LEU A 264 -26.75 -11.69 -4.83
#